data_AF-A0A941QBC1-F1
#
_entry.id   AF-A0A941QBC1-F1
#
_cell.length_a   1.000
_cell.length_b   1.000
_cell.length_c   1.000
_cell.angle_alpha   90.00
_cell.angle_beta   90.00
_cell.angle_gamma   90.00
#
_symmetry.space_group_name_H-M   'P 1'
#
loop_
_entity.id
_entity.type
_entity.pdbx_description
1 polymer ?
#
loop_
_entity_poly.entity_id
_entity_poly.type
_entity_poly.pdbx_seq_one_letter_code
_entity_poly.pdbx_strand_id
1 'polypeptide(L)'
;MNKAHRPHGKTPTTWEADILKIRAFEMVLILFYMEDLRRFIMGSIEATDKLHGVNRLTDGKPKTKEGKKLELARAVLVSEGVIDQTESDELKELVNYRNIIGHTIHDLTVDVGAYSDLTRQRDPKTFKPMPLYDYTAAKRAKALRQKVSKGMMKKFMMMASLDFLAFEAAEKTYIAEIERLKKRVNQGIVKANKVMAETNRIMKAIPESVMESAQPGHPRNTKENGTLSKRGAECVFQLFDADATPLAVAYLMRISHRSATHWFAKWKASKV
;
A
#
# COMPACT_ATOMS: atom_id res chain seq x y z
N MET A 1 21.76 -9.52 -1.09
CA MET A 1 21.02 -9.18 0.15
C MET A 1 20.43 -10.46 0.72
N ASN A 2 20.74 -10.81 1.97
CA ASN A 2 20.08 -11.92 2.65
C ASN A 2 18.65 -11.50 2.99
N LYS A 3 17.67 -12.08 2.29
CA LYS A 3 16.24 -11.84 2.55
C LYS A 3 15.91 -12.11 4.02
N ALA A 4 15.21 -11.17 4.65
CA ALA A 4 14.73 -11.35 6.02
C ALA A 4 13.85 -12.61 6.10
N HIS A 5 14.17 -13.50 7.04
CA HIS A 5 13.41 -14.73 7.22
C HIS A 5 12.02 -14.42 7.78
N ARG A 6 10.98 -15.07 7.23
CA ARG A 6 9.59 -14.92 7.69
C ARG A 6 9.09 -16.27 8.22
N PRO A 7 9.20 -16.54 9.53
CA PRO A 7 8.81 -17.81 10.14
C PRO A 7 7.38 -18.25 9.84
N HIS A 8 6.47 -17.29 9.67
CA HIS A 8 5.05 -17.53 9.39
C HIS A 8 4.74 -17.75 7.89
N GLY A 9 5.75 -17.72 7.02
CA GLY A 9 5.61 -17.93 5.59
C GLY A 9 5.51 -16.64 4.78
N LYS A 10 5.15 -16.79 3.50
CA LYS A 10 5.09 -15.69 2.52
C LYS A 10 3.74 -14.95 2.51
N THR A 11 2.71 -15.55 3.11
CA THR A 11 1.38 -14.94 3.19
C THR A 11 1.46 -13.67 4.03
N PRO A 12 0.81 -12.57 3.61
CA PRO A 12 0.69 -11.38 4.43
C PRO A 12 0.06 -11.73 5.79
N THR A 13 0.57 -11.11 6.84
CA THR A 13 -0.09 -11.11 8.15
C THR A 13 -1.42 -10.36 8.07
N THR A 14 -2.29 -10.54 9.06
CA THR A 14 -3.61 -9.88 9.08
C THR A 14 -3.52 -8.36 8.92
N TRP A 15 -2.58 -7.71 9.61
CA TRP A 15 -2.43 -6.25 9.53
C TRP A 15 -1.82 -5.80 8.20
N GLU A 16 -0.90 -6.57 7.60
CA GLU A 16 -0.40 -6.32 6.24
C GLU A 16 -1.52 -6.44 5.21
N ALA A 17 -2.36 -7.49 5.31
CA ALA A 17 -3.53 -7.65 4.46
C ALA A 17 -4.54 -6.51 4.64
N ASP A 18 -4.74 -6.03 5.88
CA ASP A 18 -5.63 -4.91 6.16
C ASP A 18 -5.05 -3.57 5.62
N ILE A 19 -3.72 -3.37 5.59
CA ILE A 19 -3.09 -2.24 4.87
C ILE A 19 -3.41 -2.31 3.38
N LEU A 20 -3.25 -3.47 2.75
CA LEU A 20 -3.55 -3.64 1.32
C LEU A 20 -5.02 -3.32 1.00
N LYS A 21 -5.95 -3.69 1.89
CA LYS A 21 -7.38 -3.34 1.76
C LYS A 21 -7.62 -1.84 1.90
N ILE A 22 -6.97 -1.16 2.86
CA ILE A 22 -7.06 0.30 2.99
C ILE A 22 -6.65 0.95 1.68
N ARG A 23 -5.49 0.56 1.14
CA ARG A 23 -5.00 1.10 -0.13
C ARG A 23 -5.97 0.83 -1.27
N ALA A 24 -6.53 -0.38 -1.35
CA ALA A 24 -7.51 -0.71 -2.38
C ALA A 24 -8.74 0.21 -2.33
N PHE A 25 -9.32 0.42 -1.14
CA PHE A 25 -10.47 1.32 -0.99
C PHE A 25 -10.13 2.78 -1.30
N GLU A 26 -9.01 3.28 -0.79
CA GLU A 26 -8.54 4.65 -1.07
C GLU A 26 -8.26 4.85 -2.57
N MET A 27 -7.64 3.89 -3.25
CA MET A 27 -7.43 3.93 -4.69
C MET A 27 -8.74 3.96 -5.47
N VAL A 28 -9.74 3.16 -5.09
CA VAL A 28 -11.07 3.19 -5.70
C VAL A 28 -11.73 4.56 -5.53
N LEU A 29 -11.63 5.16 -4.34
CA LEU A 29 -12.13 6.51 -4.08
C LEU A 29 -11.42 7.55 -4.96
N ILE A 30 -10.10 7.48 -5.11
CA ILE A 30 -9.32 8.38 -5.97
C ILE A 30 -9.73 8.23 -7.43
N LEU A 31 -9.83 7.00 -7.94
CA LEU A 31 -10.28 6.72 -9.30
C LEU A 31 -11.64 7.36 -9.56
N PHE A 32 -12.59 7.17 -8.66
CA PHE A 32 -13.92 7.74 -8.78
C PHE A 32 -13.90 9.28 -8.72
N TYR A 33 -13.33 9.87 -7.66
CA TYR A 33 -13.35 11.33 -7.48
C TYR A 33 -12.69 12.07 -8.64
N MET A 34 -11.56 11.57 -9.13
CA MET A 34 -10.82 12.25 -10.19
C MET A 34 -11.45 12.05 -11.56
N GLU A 35 -12.08 10.89 -11.82
CA GLU A 35 -12.82 10.65 -13.06
C GLU A 35 -14.09 11.51 -13.12
N ASP A 36 -14.88 11.51 -12.04
CA ASP A 36 -16.10 12.30 -11.91
C ASP A 36 -15.80 13.80 -12.03
N LEU A 37 -14.80 14.29 -11.28
CA LEU A 37 -14.38 15.69 -11.34
C LEU A 37 -13.93 16.09 -12.75
N ARG A 38 -13.16 15.23 -13.42
CA ARG A 38 -12.70 15.49 -14.78
C ARG A 38 -13.87 15.62 -15.76
N ARG A 39 -14.82 14.69 -15.72
CA ARG A 39 -16.02 14.74 -16.58
C ARG A 39 -16.86 15.97 -16.30
N PHE A 40 -17.05 16.28 -15.02
CA PHE A 40 -17.80 17.44 -14.57
C PHE A 40 -17.19 18.76 -15.08
N ILE A 41 -15.86 18.92 -14.97
CA ILE A 41 -15.15 20.10 -15.48
C ILE A 41 -15.33 20.22 -17.00
N MET A 42 -15.04 19.15 -17.74
CA MET A 42 -15.14 19.19 -19.21
C MET A 42 -16.56 19.50 -19.68
N GLY A 43 -17.55 18.76 -19.16
CA GLY A 43 -18.93 18.93 -19.56
C GLY A 43 -19.48 20.32 -19.24
N SER A 44 -19.12 20.88 -18.09
CA SER A 44 -19.58 22.22 -17.68
C SER A 44 -18.95 23.33 -18.53
N ILE A 45 -17.65 23.22 -18.87
CA ILE A 45 -17.00 24.16 -19.78
C ILE A 45 -17.59 24.03 -21.19
N GLU A 46 -17.71 22.81 -21.74
CA GLU A 46 -18.25 22.58 -23.09
C GLU A 46 -19.71 23.09 -23.21
N ALA A 47 -20.54 22.87 -22.19
CA ALA A 47 -21.92 23.37 -22.18
C ALA A 47 -21.97 24.90 -22.16
N THR A 48 -21.15 25.53 -21.31
CA THR A 48 -21.04 26.98 -21.20
C THR A 48 -20.52 27.60 -22.50
N ASP A 49 -19.47 27.00 -23.06
CA ASP A 49 -18.85 27.43 -24.31
C ASP A 49 -19.82 27.37 -25.48
N LYS A 50 -20.58 26.27 -25.58
CA LYS A 50 -21.63 26.09 -26.60
C LYS A 50 -22.72 27.17 -26.49
N LEU A 51 -23.10 27.57 -25.27
CA LEU A 51 -24.08 28.63 -25.07
C LEU A 51 -23.53 30.00 -25.53
N HIS A 52 -22.26 30.27 -25.27
CA HIS A 52 -21.61 31.55 -25.60
C HIS A 52 -21.00 31.59 -27.02
N GLY A 53 -21.10 30.51 -27.80
CA GLY A 53 -20.53 30.44 -29.15
C GLY A 53 -19.00 30.44 -29.18
N VAL A 54 -18.35 30.07 -28.08
CA VAL A 54 -16.88 29.96 -27.98
C VAL A 54 -16.46 28.49 -27.92
N ASN A 55 -15.17 28.22 -28.04
CA ASN A 55 -14.61 26.89 -27.81
C ASN A 55 -13.22 27.03 -27.17
N ARG A 56 -13.16 26.95 -25.84
CA ARG A 56 -11.94 27.12 -25.05
C ARG A 56 -11.19 25.81 -24.81
N LEU A 57 -11.79 24.67 -25.14
CA LEU A 57 -11.19 23.33 -25.00
C LEU A 57 -10.60 22.77 -26.30
N THR A 58 -10.31 23.63 -27.27
CA THR A 58 -9.65 23.27 -28.54
C THR A 58 -8.34 24.01 -28.70
N ASP A 59 -7.37 23.35 -29.33
CA ASP A 59 -6.12 23.95 -29.83
C ASP A 59 -6.21 24.31 -31.32
N GLY A 60 -7.42 24.33 -31.89
CA GLY A 60 -7.66 24.55 -33.32
C GLY A 60 -7.43 23.31 -34.19
N LYS A 61 -7.10 22.14 -33.61
CA LYS A 61 -6.90 20.88 -34.34
C LYS A 61 -8.15 19.98 -34.32
N PRO A 62 -8.38 19.14 -35.35
CA PRO A 62 -9.59 18.33 -35.48
C PRO A 62 -9.82 17.30 -34.35
N LYS A 63 -8.73 16.87 -33.69
CA LYS A 63 -8.76 15.94 -32.55
C LYS A 63 -7.72 16.37 -31.51
N THR A 64 -8.05 17.36 -30.69
CA THR A 64 -7.23 17.73 -29.53
C THR A 64 -7.08 16.52 -28.61
N LYS A 65 -5.83 16.13 -28.30
CA LYS A 65 -5.54 14.99 -27.43
C LYS A 65 -6.16 15.19 -26.04
N GLU A 66 -6.62 14.11 -25.42
CA GLU A 66 -7.33 14.15 -24.13
C GLU A 66 -6.52 14.82 -23.00
N GLY A 67 -5.21 14.57 -22.95
CA GLY A 67 -4.31 15.25 -22.00
C GLY A 67 -4.21 16.75 -22.25
N LYS A 68 -4.27 17.18 -23.52
CA LYS A 68 -4.23 18.60 -23.89
C LYS A 68 -5.53 19.32 -23.55
N LYS A 69 -6.69 18.66 -23.70
CA LYS A 69 -7.98 19.17 -23.22
C LYS A 69 -7.97 19.45 -21.72
N LEU A 70 -7.34 18.58 -20.93
CA LEU A 70 -7.22 18.78 -19.49
C LEU A 70 -6.35 19.99 -19.12
N GLU A 71 -5.25 20.22 -19.85
CA GLU A 71 -4.44 21.43 -19.66
C GLU A 71 -5.23 22.70 -19.97
N LEU A 72 -6.00 22.71 -21.06
CA LEU A 72 -6.84 23.85 -21.43
C LEU A 72 -7.94 24.10 -20.38
N ALA A 73 -8.62 23.06 -19.92
CA ALA A 73 -9.64 23.20 -18.89
C ALA A 73 -9.08 23.78 -17.59
N ARG A 74 -7.89 23.33 -17.16
CA ARG A 74 -7.19 23.91 -16.01
C ARG A 74 -6.94 25.41 -16.18
N ALA A 75 -6.46 25.82 -17.36
CA ALA A 75 -6.23 27.23 -17.66
C ALA A 75 -7.53 28.05 -17.60
N VAL A 76 -8.64 27.50 -18.12
CA VAL A 76 -9.97 28.13 -18.03
C VAL A 76 -10.38 28.31 -16.57
N LEU A 77 -10.28 27.26 -15.74
CA LEU A 77 -10.66 27.33 -14.32
C LEU A 77 -9.87 28.40 -13.54
N VAL A 78 -8.59 28.56 -13.83
CA VAL A 78 -7.74 29.60 -13.23
C VAL A 78 -8.14 30.99 -13.73
N SER A 79 -8.31 31.16 -15.05
CA SER A 79 -8.71 32.45 -15.64
C SER A 79 -10.06 32.94 -15.13
N GLU A 80 -10.97 32.00 -14.87
CA GLU A 80 -12.30 32.25 -14.34
C GLU A 80 -12.29 32.30 -12.81
N GLY A 81 -11.13 32.24 -12.14
CA GLY A 81 -11.01 32.32 -10.68
C GLY A 81 -11.84 31.27 -9.93
N VAL A 82 -12.06 30.09 -10.53
CA VAL A 82 -12.68 28.94 -9.84
C VAL A 82 -11.68 28.31 -8.87
N ILE A 83 -10.42 28.25 -9.30
CA ILE A 83 -9.28 27.76 -8.55
C ILE A 83 -8.09 28.70 -8.74
N ASP A 84 -7.12 28.62 -7.84
CA ASP A 84 -5.82 29.27 -8.02
C ASP A 84 -4.81 28.35 -8.75
N GLN A 85 -3.59 28.85 -8.97
CA GLN A 85 -2.54 28.10 -9.65
C GLN A 85 -2.06 26.89 -8.84
N THR A 86 -1.98 27.01 -7.51
CA THR A 86 -1.57 25.91 -6.62
C THR A 86 -2.56 24.75 -6.69
N GLU A 87 -3.85 25.06 -6.67
CA GLU A 87 -4.93 24.09 -6.80
C GLU A 87 -5.01 23.47 -8.19
N SER A 88 -4.71 24.28 -9.21
CA SER A 88 -4.55 23.77 -10.56
C SER A 88 -3.44 22.73 -10.62
N ASP A 89 -2.29 23.00 -9.99
CA ASP A 89 -1.17 22.05 -9.96
C ASP A 89 -1.52 20.80 -9.13
N GLU A 90 -2.23 20.94 -8.02
CA GLU A 90 -2.77 19.81 -7.27
C GLU A 90 -3.73 18.93 -8.12
N LEU A 91 -4.60 19.55 -8.92
CA LEU A 91 -5.47 18.83 -9.86
C LEU A 91 -4.65 17.99 -10.85
N LYS A 92 -3.56 18.56 -11.39
CA LYS A 92 -2.66 17.84 -12.30
C LYS A 92 -1.98 16.67 -11.59
N GLU A 93 -1.47 16.88 -10.39
CA GLU A 93 -0.82 15.84 -9.60
C GLU A 93 -1.75 14.68 -9.30
N LEU A 94 -2.99 14.95 -8.86
CA LEU A 94 -3.97 13.92 -8.53
C LEU A 94 -4.46 13.16 -9.77
N VAL A 95 -4.57 13.81 -10.92
CA VAL A 95 -4.85 13.11 -12.19
C VAL A 95 -3.69 12.20 -12.59
N ASN A 96 -2.45 12.67 -12.45
CA ASN A 96 -1.28 11.82 -12.69
C ASN A 96 -1.25 10.63 -11.73
N TYR A 97 -1.57 10.85 -10.46
CA TYR A 97 -1.63 9.78 -9.46
C TYR A 97 -2.74 8.76 -9.76
N ARG A 98 -3.93 9.22 -10.18
CA ARG A 98 -5.00 8.36 -10.72
C ARG A 98 -4.50 7.50 -11.87
N ASN A 99 -3.71 8.06 -12.79
CA ASN A 99 -3.13 7.29 -13.91
C ASN A 99 -2.12 6.24 -13.43
N ILE A 100 -1.30 6.57 -12.43
CA ILE A 100 -0.40 5.59 -11.77
C ILE A 100 -1.21 4.43 -11.18
N ILE A 101 -2.28 4.72 -10.44
CA ILE A 101 -3.18 3.68 -9.90
C ILE A 101 -3.71 2.78 -11.02
N GLY A 102 -4.16 3.37 -12.13
CA GLY A 102 -4.72 2.65 -13.28
C GLY A 102 -3.72 1.80 -14.06
N HIS A 103 -2.41 2.10 -14.01
CA HIS A 103 -1.40 1.43 -14.82
C HIS A 103 -0.42 0.57 -14.03
N THR A 104 -0.09 0.93 -12.79
CA THR A 104 1.00 0.31 -12.02
C THR A 104 0.62 0.08 -10.55
N ILE A 105 -0.55 -0.52 -10.31
CA ILE A 105 -1.04 -0.82 -8.95
C ILE A 105 -0.10 -1.71 -8.12
N HIS A 106 0.67 -2.59 -8.79
CA HIS A 106 1.65 -3.46 -8.12
C HIS A 106 2.80 -2.65 -7.50
N ASP A 107 3.23 -1.56 -8.15
CA ASP A 107 4.28 -0.69 -7.60
C ASP A 107 3.79 0.07 -6.35
N LEU A 108 2.47 0.28 -6.23
CA LEU A 108 1.82 0.91 -5.07
C LEU A 108 1.53 -0.05 -3.91
N THR A 109 1.83 -1.34 -4.05
CA THR A 109 1.48 -2.38 -3.06
C THR A 109 2.60 -3.36 -2.72
N VAL A 110 3.64 -3.45 -3.56
CA VAL A 110 4.74 -4.42 -3.44
C VAL A 110 5.54 -4.27 -2.14
N ASP A 111 5.58 -3.07 -1.55
CA ASP A 111 6.26 -2.76 -0.29
C ASP A 111 5.64 -3.48 0.93
N VAL A 112 4.43 -4.02 0.81
CA VAL A 112 3.73 -4.72 1.89
C VAL A 112 3.83 -6.23 1.71
N GLY A 113 4.38 -6.92 2.71
CA GLY A 113 4.44 -8.38 2.76
C GLY A 113 5.77 -8.98 2.30
N ALA A 114 5.75 -10.26 1.91
CA ALA A 114 6.97 -11.07 1.74
C ALA A 114 7.82 -10.71 0.51
N TYR A 115 7.34 -9.81 -0.33
CA TYR A 115 8.02 -9.36 -1.55
C TYR A 115 8.40 -7.87 -1.49
N SER A 116 8.39 -7.27 -0.29
CA SER A 116 8.82 -5.88 -0.06
C SER A 116 10.20 -5.56 -0.63
N ASP A 117 11.10 -6.55 -0.66
CA ASP A 117 12.46 -6.39 -1.22
C ASP A 117 12.46 -6.24 -2.76
N LEU A 118 11.34 -6.56 -3.44
CA LEU A 118 11.15 -6.30 -4.87
C LEU A 118 10.76 -4.84 -5.15
N THR A 119 10.57 -4.01 -4.11
CA THR A 119 10.31 -2.58 -4.27
C THR A 119 11.46 -1.96 -5.05
N ARG A 120 11.14 -1.50 -6.25
CA ARG A 120 12.09 -0.80 -7.10
C ARG A 120 12.20 0.63 -6.60
N GLN A 121 13.41 1.10 -6.33
CA GLN A 121 13.61 2.51 -5.96
C GLN A 121 13.46 3.43 -7.17
N ARG A 122 13.73 2.94 -8.38
CA ARG A 122 13.68 3.70 -9.63
C ARG A 122 13.03 2.90 -10.74
N ASP A 123 12.33 3.61 -11.63
CA ASP A 123 11.81 3.06 -12.87
C ASP A 123 12.96 2.66 -13.81
N PRO A 124 12.96 1.44 -14.38
CA PRO A 124 14.08 0.93 -15.16
C PRO A 124 14.25 1.61 -16.53
N LYS A 125 13.24 2.31 -17.04
CA LYS A 125 13.29 2.99 -18.34
C LYS A 125 13.64 4.46 -18.19
N THR A 126 13.13 5.11 -17.15
CA THR A 126 13.20 6.56 -16.95
C THR A 126 14.15 6.98 -15.83
N PHE A 127 14.63 6.03 -15.00
CA PHE A 127 15.48 6.25 -13.83
C PHE A 127 14.91 7.21 -12.77
N LYS A 128 13.63 7.56 -12.90
CA LYS A 128 12.89 8.38 -11.94
C LYS A 128 12.54 7.55 -10.70
N PRO A 129 12.43 8.17 -9.52
CA PRO A 129 11.93 7.50 -8.33
C PRO A 129 10.59 6.83 -8.60
N MET A 130 10.42 5.59 -8.14
CA MET A 130 9.11 4.94 -8.22
C MET A 130 8.11 5.64 -7.29
N PRO A 131 6.83 5.73 -7.70
CA PRO A 131 5.83 6.40 -6.89
C PRO A 131 5.57 5.61 -5.62
N LEU A 132 5.73 6.27 -4.47
CA LEU A 132 5.28 5.74 -3.20
C LEU A 132 3.76 5.87 -3.08
N TYR A 133 3.16 5.03 -2.23
CA TYR A 133 1.75 5.15 -1.91
C TYR A 133 1.47 6.45 -1.13
N ASP A 134 0.54 7.28 -1.62
CA ASP A 134 0.15 8.54 -1.00
C ASP A 134 -1.15 8.35 -0.19
N TYR A 135 -1.00 8.18 1.13
CA TYR A 135 -2.12 8.05 2.07
C TYR A 135 -2.98 9.33 2.22
N THR A 136 -2.58 10.45 1.62
CA THR A 136 -3.33 11.71 1.65
C THR A 136 -4.15 11.94 0.38
N ALA A 137 -3.83 11.25 -0.72
CA ALA A 137 -4.40 11.51 -2.04
C ALA A 137 -5.92 11.40 -2.07
N ALA A 138 -6.52 10.41 -1.40
CA ALA A 138 -7.98 10.26 -1.37
C ALA A 138 -8.68 11.44 -0.67
N LYS A 139 -8.10 11.95 0.42
CA LYS A 139 -8.63 13.12 1.15
C LYS A 139 -8.48 14.38 0.31
N ARG A 140 -7.33 14.58 -0.31
CA ARG A 140 -7.04 15.73 -1.19
C ARG A 140 -7.96 15.73 -2.40
N ALA A 141 -8.12 14.59 -3.09
CA ALA A 141 -9.05 14.43 -4.21
C ALA A 141 -10.49 14.77 -3.85
N LYS A 142 -10.98 14.31 -2.68
CA LYS A 142 -12.31 14.65 -2.19
C LYS A 142 -12.48 16.15 -1.96
N ALA A 143 -11.52 16.78 -1.27
CA ALA A 143 -11.57 18.21 -0.95
C ALA A 143 -11.52 19.07 -2.23
N LEU A 144 -10.61 18.74 -3.15
CA LEU A 144 -10.47 19.43 -4.42
C LEU A 144 -11.74 19.32 -5.26
N ARG A 145 -12.33 18.11 -5.36
CA ARG A 145 -13.60 17.89 -6.05
C ARG A 145 -14.70 18.80 -5.50
N GLN A 146 -14.88 18.82 -4.19
CA GLN A 146 -15.90 19.67 -3.56
C GLN A 146 -15.69 21.16 -3.85
N LYS A 147 -14.44 21.62 -3.77
CA LYS A 147 -14.10 23.03 -4.01
C LYS A 147 -14.32 23.43 -5.45
N VAL A 148 -13.80 22.67 -6.41
CA VAL A 148 -13.97 22.93 -7.84
C VAL A 148 -15.44 22.89 -8.22
N SER A 149 -16.18 21.85 -7.81
CA SER A 149 -17.62 21.76 -8.11
C SER A 149 -18.40 22.97 -7.58
N LYS A 150 -18.13 23.41 -6.34
CA LYS A 150 -18.79 24.59 -5.77
C LYS A 150 -18.40 25.90 -6.48
N GLY A 151 -17.14 26.04 -6.90
CA GLY A 151 -16.68 27.21 -7.64
C GLY A 151 -17.30 27.27 -9.04
N MET A 152 -17.36 26.14 -9.74
CA MET A 152 -17.95 26.05 -11.08
C MET A 152 -19.46 26.33 -11.08
N MET A 153 -20.20 25.87 -10.05
CA MET A 153 -21.64 26.16 -9.89
C MET A 153 -22.00 27.65 -9.95
N LYS A 154 -21.04 28.54 -9.66
CA LYS A 154 -21.27 29.99 -9.67
C LYS A 154 -21.03 30.64 -11.03
N LYS A 155 -20.28 29.99 -11.92
CA LYS A 155 -19.71 30.62 -13.13
C LYS A 155 -19.99 29.86 -14.43
N PHE A 156 -20.39 28.60 -14.33
CA PHE A 156 -20.57 27.71 -15.47
C PHE A 156 -21.96 27.11 -15.47
N MET A 157 -22.44 26.74 -16.67
CA MET A 157 -23.57 25.84 -16.81
C MET A 157 -23.25 24.47 -16.21
N MET A 158 -24.19 23.96 -15.43
CA MET A 158 -24.03 22.68 -14.76
C MET A 158 -24.49 21.55 -15.67
N MET A 159 -23.61 20.57 -15.90
CA MET A 159 -24.03 19.28 -16.40
C MET A 159 -24.60 18.47 -15.24
N ALA A 160 -25.90 18.17 -15.27
CA ALA A 160 -26.51 17.28 -14.29
C ALA A 160 -25.97 15.85 -14.47
N SER A 161 -25.36 15.29 -13.43
CA SER A 161 -24.98 13.87 -13.37
C SER A 161 -25.50 13.24 -12.09
N LEU A 162 -25.96 11.99 -12.20
CA LEU A 162 -26.37 11.16 -11.06
C LEU A 162 -25.25 10.21 -10.61
N ASP A 163 -24.06 10.29 -11.21
CA ASP A 163 -22.94 9.39 -10.91
C ASP A 163 -22.54 9.44 -9.43
N PHE A 164 -22.61 10.63 -8.82
CA PHE A 164 -22.39 10.79 -7.38
C PHE A 164 -23.41 10.01 -6.54
N LEU A 165 -24.69 10.06 -6.91
CA LEU A 165 -25.76 9.33 -6.20
C LEU A 165 -25.58 7.82 -6.40
N ALA A 166 -25.18 7.39 -7.60
CA ALA A 166 -24.88 5.99 -7.89
C ALA A 166 -23.71 5.45 -7.06
N PHE A 167 -22.75 6.31 -6.67
CA PHE A 167 -21.58 5.92 -5.87
C PHE A 167 -21.71 6.19 -4.37
N GLU A 168 -22.69 6.99 -3.93
CA GLU A 168 -22.77 7.48 -2.55
C GLU A 168 -22.77 6.36 -1.51
N ALA A 169 -23.54 5.29 -1.75
CA ALA A 169 -23.58 4.13 -0.87
C ALA A 169 -22.20 3.44 -0.77
N ALA A 170 -21.50 3.30 -1.90
CA ALA A 170 -20.16 2.74 -1.95
C ALA A 170 -19.14 3.65 -1.24
N GLU A 171 -19.19 4.95 -1.48
CA GLU A 171 -18.32 5.93 -0.82
C GLU A 171 -18.43 5.84 0.70
N LYS A 172 -19.66 5.89 1.24
CA LYS A 172 -19.91 5.78 2.69
C LYS A 172 -19.38 4.47 3.26
N THR A 173 -19.61 3.36 2.55
CA THR A 173 -19.14 2.03 2.95
C THR A 173 -17.61 1.96 2.99
N TYR A 174 -16.94 2.43 1.94
CA TYR A 174 -15.48 2.41 1.84
C TYR A 174 -14.84 3.29 2.91
N ILE A 175 -15.34 4.50 3.14
CA ILE A 175 -14.82 5.39 4.20
C ILE A 175 -14.97 4.72 5.57
N ALA A 176 -16.13 4.13 5.87
CA ALA A 176 -16.35 3.46 7.15
C ALA A 176 -15.41 2.26 7.33
N GLU A 177 -15.19 1.47 6.28
CA GLU A 177 -14.30 0.31 6.35
C GLU A 177 -12.83 0.71 6.44
N ILE A 178 -12.40 1.77 5.75
CA ILE A 178 -11.05 2.35 5.91
C ILE A 178 -10.78 2.70 7.38
N GLU A 179 -11.70 3.38 8.05
CA GLU A 179 -11.52 3.77 9.46
C GLU A 179 -11.48 2.56 10.41
N ARG A 180 -12.27 1.53 10.14
CA ARG A 180 -12.22 0.26 10.89
C ARG A 180 -10.89 -0.47 10.67
N LEU A 181 -10.43 -0.54 9.43
CA LEU A 181 -9.17 -1.18 9.06
C LEU A 181 -7.99 -0.45 9.69
N LYS A 182 -7.95 0.89 9.66
CA LYS A 182 -6.89 1.69 10.31
C LYS A 182 -6.73 1.33 11.79
N LYS A 183 -7.85 1.21 12.53
CA LYS A 183 -7.84 0.78 13.93
C LYS A 183 -7.24 -0.62 14.09
N ARG A 184 -7.66 -1.58 13.26
CA ARG A 184 -7.12 -2.96 13.27
C ARG A 184 -5.64 -3.02 12.93
N VAL A 185 -5.20 -2.28 11.93
CA VAL A 185 -3.79 -2.18 11.52
C VAL A 185 -2.94 -1.66 12.67
N ASN A 186 -3.34 -0.55 13.29
CA ASN A 186 -2.60 0.02 14.42
C ASN A 186 -2.48 -0.96 15.59
N GLN A 187 -3.57 -1.65 15.95
CA GLN A 187 -3.54 -2.69 16.98
C GLN A 187 -2.63 -3.86 16.57
N GLY A 188 -2.68 -4.27 15.31
CA GLY A 188 -1.84 -5.34 14.76
C GLY A 188 -0.36 -5.01 14.80
N ILE A 189 0.02 -3.78 14.42
CA ILE A 189 1.40 -3.28 14.48
C ILE A 189 1.90 -3.26 15.93
N VAL A 190 1.10 -2.76 16.88
CA VAL A 190 1.48 -2.76 18.31
C VAL A 190 1.72 -4.18 18.81
N LYS A 191 0.85 -5.14 18.46
CA LYS A 191 1.02 -6.54 18.83
C LYS A 191 2.28 -7.15 18.20
N ALA A 192 2.50 -6.91 16.91
CA ALA A 192 3.68 -7.40 16.19
C ALA A 192 4.98 -6.87 16.82
N ASN A 193 5.03 -5.57 17.13
CA ASN A 193 6.18 -4.94 17.76
C ASN A 193 6.49 -5.54 19.14
N LYS A 194 5.45 -5.81 19.96
CA LYS A 194 5.63 -6.49 21.26
C LYS A 194 6.21 -7.90 21.10
N VAL A 195 5.65 -8.69 20.17
CA VAL A 195 6.14 -10.05 19.89
C VAL A 195 7.59 -10.03 19.40
N MET A 196 7.93 -9.10 18.49
CA MET A 196 9.29 -8.95 17.99
C MET A 196 10.28 -8.50 19.07
N ALA A 197 9.89 -7.56 19.93
CA ALA A 197 10.72 -7.09 21.03
C ALA A 197 11.04 -8.23 22.01
N GLU A 198 10.02 -9.01 22.41
CA GLU A 198 10.21 -10.14 23.30
C GLU A 198 11.04 -11.25 22.66
N THR A 199 10.79 -11.56 21.38
CA THR A 199 11.57 -12.57 20.64
C THR A 199 13.04 -12.15 20.57
N ASN A 200 13.33 -10.89 20.28
CA ASN A 200 14.70 -10.36 20.25
C ASN A 200 15.36 -10.39 21.64
N ARG A 201 14.60 -10.10 22.71
CA ARG A 201 15.09 -10.20 24.08
C ARG A 201 15.52 -11.63 24.40
N ILE A 202 14.67 -12.61 24.09
CA ILE A 202 14.95 -14.04 24.32
C ILE A 202 16.17 -14.47 23.51
N MET A 203 16.23 -14.13 22.21
CA MET A 203 17.39 -14.46 21.37
C MET A 203 18.71 -13.90 21.91
N LYS A 204 18.69 -12.70 22.51
CA LYS A 204 19.88 -12.08 23.12
C LYS A 204 20.25 -12.68 24.47
N ALA A 205 19.31 -13.32 25.16
CA ALA A 205 19.54 -13.94 26.48
C ALA A 205 20.14 -15.35 26.37
N ILE A 206 20.14 -15.96 25.17
CA ILE A 206 20.76 -17.27 24.94
C ILE A 206 22.26 -17.15 25.20
N PRO A 207 22.85 -18.02 26.06
CA PRO A 207 24.28 -17.98 26.35
C PRO A 207 25.14 -18.14 25.10
N GLU A 208 26.25 -17.39 25.02
CA GLU A 208 27.18 -17.44 23.89
C GLU A 208 27.72 -18.86 23.66
N SER A 209 28.03 -19.59 24.74
CA SER A 209 28.45 -21.00 24.66
C SER A 209 27.42 -21.91 23.98
N VAL A 210 26.13 -21.66 24.18
CA VAL A 210 25.05 -22.38 23.48
C VAL A 210 25.01 -21.98 22.01
N MET A 211 25.16 -20.69 21.70
CA MET A 211 25.19 -20.20 20.32
C MET A 211 26.38 -20.75 19.52
N GLU A 212 27.56 -20.83 20.13
CA GLU A 212 28.78 -21.38 19.54
C GLU A 212 28.72 -22.90 19.35
N SER A 213 28.11 -23.63 20.28
CA SER A 213 27.93 -25.07 20.19
C SER A 213 26.84 -25.43 19.16
N ALA A 214 25.67 -24.78 19.26
CA ALA A 214 24.51 -25.08 18.43
C ALA A 214 24.71 -24.61 16.99
N GLN A 215 25.40 -23.48 16.78
CA GLN A 215 25.63 -22.85 15.48
C GLN A 215 24.37 -22.80 14.60
N PRO A 216 23.29 -22.13 15.03
CA PRO A 216 21.97 -22.28 14.40
C PRO A 216 21.92 -21.92 12.92
N GLY A 217 22.75 -20.98 12.47
CA GLY A 217 22.86 -20.60 11.07
C GLY A 217 23.70 -21.53 10.17
N HIS A 218 24.27 -22.62 10.72
CA HIS A 218 25.19 -23.48 9.98
C HIS A 218 24.46 -24.32 8.89
N PRO A 219 24.90 -24.32 7.62
CA PRO A 219 24.19 -25.02 6.53
C PRO A 219 23.95 -26.52 6.77
N ARG A 220 24.90 -27.21 7.42
CA ARG A 220 24.76 -28.63 7.84
C ARG A 220 23.59 -28.93 8.80
N ASN A 221 22.94 -27.92 9.38
CA ASN A 221 21.73 -28.12 10.18
C ASN A 221 20.52 -28.48 9.32
N THR A 222 20.59 -28.20 8.02
CA THR A 222 19.56 -28.51 7.02
C THR A 222 20.10 -29.51 6.00
N LYS A 223 19.26 -30.47 5.61
CA LYS A 223 19.51 -31.39 4.50
C LYS A 223 19.19 -30.71 3.16
N GLU A 224 19.59 -31.31 2.05
CA GLU A 224 19.31 -30.83 0.69
C GLU A 224 17.80 -30.67 0.41
N ASN A 225 16.98 -31.55 0.98
CA ASN A 225 15.52 -31.47 0.87
C ASN A 225 14.87 -30.41 1.78
N GLY A 226 15.67 -29.58 2.47
CA GLY A 226 15.20 -28.51 3.35
C GLY A 226 14.73 -28.95 4.74
N THR A 227 14.76 -30.25 5.07
CA THR A 227 14.45 -30.75 6.41
C THR A 227 15.65 -30.65 7.35
N LEU A 228 15.44 -30.68 8.67
CA LEU A 228 16.54 -30.69 9.63
C LEU A 228 17.37 -31.97 9.53
N SER A 229 18.68 -31.83 9.60
CA SER A 229 19.61 -32.95 9.81
C SER A 229 19.56 -33.42 11.28
N LYS A 230 20.24 -34.52 11.62
CA LYS A 230 20.40 -34.96 13.01
C LYS A 230 21.03 -33.85 13.86
N ARG A 231 22.11 -33.26 13.35
CA ARG A 231 22.77 -32.08 13.93
C ARG A 231 21.80 -30.91 14.09
N GLY A 232 20.97 -30.64 13.08
CA GLY A 232 19.96 -29.58 13.15
C GLY A 232 18.90 -29.81 14.22
N ALA A 233 18.51 -31.06 14.46
CA ALA A 233 17.59 -31.40 15.55
C ALA A 233 18.24 -31.23 16.94
N GLU A 234 19.50 -31.66 17.09
CA GLU A 234 20.30 -31.46 18.31
C GLU A 234 20.48 -29.97 18.62
N CYS A 235 20.80 -29.17 17.59
CA CYS A 235 20.87 -27.71 17.67
C CYS A 235 19.57 -27.10 18.20
N VAL A 236 18.41 -27.50 17.66
CA VAL A 236 17.10 -27.02 18.12
C VAL A 236 16.85 -27.38 19.59
N PHE A 237 17.24 -28.57 20.03
CA PHE A 237 17.07 -29.00 21.43
C PHE A 237 17.97 -28.19 22.37
N GLN A 238 19.23 -27.94 21.99
CA GLN A 238 20.13 -27.08 22.76
C GLN A 238 19.57 -25.65 22.91
N LEU A 239 18.97 -25.10 21.85
CA LEU A 239 18.32 -23.80 21.91
C LEU A 239 17.12 -23.80 22.88
N PHE A 240 16.31 -24.86 22.88
CA PHE A 240 15.20 -24.99 23.83
C PHE A 240 15.65 -25.21 25.27
N ASP A 241 16.75 -25.95 25.48
CA ASP A 241 17.39 -26.10 26.80
C ASP A 241 17.92 -24.76 27.33
N ALA A 242 18.19 -23.80 26.45
CA ALA A 242 18.55 -22.43 26.77
C ALA A 242 17.34 -21.46 26.77
N ASP A 243 16.14 -21.98 27.04
CA ASP A 243 14.88 -21.22 27.15
C ASP A 243 14.45 -20.46 25.87
N ALA A 244 14.97 -20.82 24.70
CA ALA A 244 14.50 -20.23 23.46
C ALA A 244 13.03 -20.60 23.21
N THR A 245 12.25 -19.66 22.70
CA THR A 245 10.87 -19.95 22.25
C THR A 245 10.86 -20.56 20.85
N PRO A 246 9.79 -21.25 20.44
CA PRO A 246 9.63 -21.74 19.07
C PRO A 246 9.82 -20.64 18.01
N LEU A 247 9.39 -19.41 18.30
CA LEU A 247 9.57 -18.29 17.39
C LEU A 247 11.03 -17.82 17.31
N ALA A 248 11.74 -17.72 18.43
CA ALA A 248 13.17 -17.42 18.46
C ALA A 248 13.97 -18.48 17.67
N VAL A 249 13.70 -19.76 17.90
CA VAL A 249 14.32 -20.86 17.15
C VAL A 249 14.01 -20.77 15.66
N ALA A 250 12.77 -20.45 15.28
CA ALA A 250 12.41 -20.30 13.88
C ALA A 250 13.22 -19.19 13.17
N TYR A 251 13.49 -18.08 13.86
CA TYR A 251 14.37 -17.02 13.36
C TYR A 251 15.84 -17.45 13.28
N LEU A 252 16.38 -18.02 14.36
CA LEU A 252 17.78 -18.44 14.45
C LEU A 252 18.14 -19.54 13.43
N MET A 253 17.28 -20.55 13.31
CA MET A 253 17.47 -21.71 12.43
C MET A 253 16.98 -21.46 10.99
N ARG A 254 16.33 -20.32 10.73
CA ARG A 254 15.69 -19.99 9.44
C ARG A 254 14.68 -21.04 8.96
N ILE A 255 13.93 -21.64 9.89
CA ILE A 255 12.86 -22.61 9.61
C ILE A 255 11.47 -22.02 9.83
N SER A 256 10.42 -22.72 9.38
CA SER A 256 9.05 -22.28 9.66
C SER A 256 8.72 -22.34 11.15
N HIS A 257 7.87 -21.44 11.63
CA HIS A 257 7.35 -21.46 13.00
C HIS A 257 6.63 -22.77 13.32
N ARG A 258 5.93 -23.34 12.33
CA ARG A 258 5.26 -24.65 12.45
C ARG A 258 6.29 -25.76 12.71
N SER A 259 7.39 -25.78 11.97
CA SER A 259 8.48 -26.74 12.18
C SER A 259 9.09 -26.58 13.57
N ALA A 260 9.40 -25.35 13.99
CA ALA A 260 9.95 -25.10 15.32
C ALA A 260 8.99 -25.55 16.45
N THR A 261 7.69 -25.28 16.30
CA THR A 261 6.67 -25.73 17.26
C THR A 261 6.57 -27.25 17.35
N HIS A 262 6.66 -27.95 16.20
CA HIS A 262 6.70 -29.41 16.16
C HIS A 262 7.90 -29.97 16.92
N TRP A 263 9.08 -29.38 16.73
CA TRP A 263 10.28 -29.79 17.47
C TRP A 263 10.22 -29.43 18.95
N PHE A 264 9.58 -28.34 19.32
CA PHE A 264 9.35 -27.98 20.72
C PHE A 264 8.50 -29.02 21.45
N ALA A 265 7.45 -29.54 20.80
CA ALA A 265 6.64 -30.62 21.36
C ALA A 265 7.46 -31.91 21.56
N LYS A 266 8.33 -32.26 20.60
CA LYS A 266 9.26 -33.40 20.72
C LYS A 266 10.28 -33.21 21.84
N TRP A 267 10.84 -32.02 21.96
CA TRP A 267 11.76 -31.67 23.03
C TRP A 267 11.09 -31.82 24.40
N LYS A 268 9.88 -31.27 24.59
CA LYS A 268 9.11 -31.46 25.82
C LYS A 268 8.90 -32.93 26.16
N ALA A 269 8.51 -33.74 25.18
CA ALA A 269 8.31 -35.18 25.37
C ALA A 269 9.60 -35.93 25.73
N SER A 270 10.78 -35.41 25.36
CA SER A 270 12.07 -36.00 25.73
C SER A 270 12.56 -35.64 27.14
N LYS A 271 11.87 -34.71 27.82
CA LYS A 271 12.16 -34.28 29.19
C LYS A 271 11.25 -34.95 30.23
N VAL A 272 10.27 -35.74 29.77
CA VAL A 272 9.37 -36.58 30.58
C VAL A 272 9.92 -37.99 30.59
#